data_AF-A0A645G4U4-F1
#
_entry.id   AF-A0A645G4U4-F1
#
_cell.length_a   1.000
_cell.length_b   1.000
_cell.length_c   1.000
_cell.angle_alpha   90.00
_cell.angle_beta   90.00
_cell.angle_gamma   90.00
#
_symmetry.space_group_name_H-M   'P 1'
#
loop_
_entity.id
_entity.type
_entity.pdbx_description
1 polymer ?
#
loop_
_entity_poly.entity_id
_entity_poly.type
_entity_poly.pdbx_seq_one_letter_code
_entity_poly.pdbx_strand_id
1 'polypeptide(L)' 'MKIREKGDAIILDIWNQVEAKFKDENPYSKLIHCQQFGLIYYYRKGEAELKNEDDITE' A
#
# COMPACT_ATOMS: atom_id res chain seq x y z
N MET A 1 -23.36 -8.80 -15.25
CA MET A 1 -21.93 -8.44 -15.10
C MET A 1 -21.69 -7.02 -14.58
N LYS A 2 -22.55 -6.03 -14.86
CA LYS A 2 -22.37 -4.60 -14.48
C LYS A 2 -22.00 -4.29 -13.02
N ILE A 3 -22.45 -5.09 -12.05
CA ILE A 3 -22.16 -4.85 -10.62
C ILE A 3 -20.72 -5.27 -10.27
N ARG A 4 -20.20 -6.32 -10.91
CA ARG A 4 -18.82 -6.79 -10.70
C ARG A 4 -17.83 -5.73 -11.16
N GLU A 5 -17.97 -5.28 -12.40
CA GLU A 5 -17.11 -4.25 -13.00
C GLU A 5 -17.11 -2.96 -12.19
N LYS A 6 -18.29 -2.53 -11.71
CA LYS A 6 -18.42 -1.37 -10.85
C LYS A 6 -17.73 -1.58 -9.50
N GLY A 7 -17.86 -2.77 -8.91
CA GLY A 7 -17.18 -3.12 -7.68
C GLY A 7 -15.66 -3.09 -7.83
N ASP A 8 -15.14 -3.71 -8.89
CA ASP A 8 -13.71 -3.74 -9.19
C ASP A 8 -13.16 -2.31 -9.40
N ALA A 9 -13.92 -1.44 -10.09
CA ALA A 9 -13.55 -0.03 -10.28
C ALA A 9 -13.50 0.76 -8.96
N ILE A 10 -14.45 0.52 -8.05
CA ILE A 10 -14.46 1.18 -6.73
C ILE A 10 -13.28 0.70 -5.88
N ILE A 11 -12.97 -0.60 -5.89
CA ILE A 11 -11.83 -1.14 -5.15
C ILE A 11 -10.52 -0.53 -5.66
N LEU A 12 -10.36 -0.44 -6.98
CA LEU A 12 -9.19 0.19 -7.60
C LEU A 12 -9.07 1.67 -7.25
N ASP A 13 -10.19 2.41 -7.26
CA ASP A 13 -10.23 3.81 -6.88
C ASP A 13 -9.81 4.03 -5.42
N ILE A 14 -10.32 3.21 -4.49
CA ILE A 14 -9.92 3.24 -3.08
C ILE A 14 -8.43 2.95 -2.92
N TRP A 15 -7.90 1.93 -3.62
CA TRP A 15 -6.47 1.62 -3.60
C TRP A 15 -5.64 2.84 -4.02
N ASN A 16 -5.99 3.46 -5.15
CA ASN A 16 -5.26 4.61 -5.69
C ASN A 16 -5.30 5.82 -4.74
N GLN A 17 -6.43 6.06 -4.08
CA GLN A 17 -6.56 7.16 -3.12
C GLN A 17 -5.67 6.93 -1.89
N VAL A 18 -5.61 5.72 -1.36
CA VAL A 18 -4.75 5.37 -0.21
C VAL A 18 -3.28 5.51 -0.60
N GLU A 19 -2.86 4.94 -1.73
CA GLU A 19 -1.48 5.07 -2.24
C GLU A 19 -1.06 6.53 -2.46
N ALA A 20 -1.94 7.33 -3.06
CA ALA A 20 -1.65 8.74 -3.35
C ALA A 20 -1.52 9.59 -2.07
N LYS A 21 -2.25 9.23 -1.00
CA LYS A 21 -2.20 9.94 0.28
C LYS A 21 -0.84 9.81 0.97
N PHE A 22 -0.19 8.65 0.84
CA PHE A 22 1.06 8.33 1.53
C PHE A 22 2.27 8.26 0.57
N LYS A 23 2.14 8.81 -0.65
CA LYS A 23 3.16 8.70 -1.70
C LYS A 23 4.50 9.36 -1.34
N ASP A 24 4.46 10.38 -0.48
CA ASP A 24 5.61 11.20 -0.10
C ASP A 24 6.22 10.75 1.24
N GLU A 25 5.72 9.66 1.83
CA GLU A 25 6.26 9.07 3.05
C GLU A 25 7.42 8.10 2.75
N ASN A 26 8.26 7.89 3.76
CA ASN A 26 9.33 6.90 3.69
C ASN A 26 8.77 5.48 3.56
N PRO A 27 9.51 4.53 2.95
CA PRO A 27 8.99 3.23 2.54
C PRO A 27 8.30 2.42 3.65
N TYR A 28 8.88 2.35 4.85
CA TYR A 28 8.28 1.60 5.96
C TYR A 28 7.03 2.30 6.51
N SER A 29 7.08 3.62 6.72
CA SER A 29 5.96 4.42 7.18
C SER A 29 4.78 4.31 6.23
N LYS A 30 5.04 4.43 4.93
CA LYS A 30 4.05 4.23 3.88
C LYS A 30 3.42 2.84 3.95
N LEU A 31 4.25 1.79 4.08
CA LEU A 31 3.78 0.41 4.19
C LEU A 31 2.80 0.25 5.37
N ILE A 32 3.20 0.73 6.56
CA ILE A 32 2.37 0.63 7.77
C ILE A 32 1.07 1.42 7.64
N HIS A 33 1.13 2.66 7.14
CA HIS A 33 -0.07 3.47 6.96
C HIS A 33 -1.02 2.86 5.93
N CYS A 34 -0.55 2.40 4.78
CA CYS A 34 -1.40 1.71 3.80
C CYS A 34 -2.04 0.43 4.37
N GLN A 35 -1.31 -0.34 5.18
CA GLN A 35 -1.84 -1.55 5.84
C GLN A 35 -2.99 -1.24 6.80
N GLN A 36 -3.00 -0.09 7.47
CA GLN A 36 -4.12 0.33 8.33
C GLN A 36 -5.43 0.55 7.54
N PHE A 37 -5.35 0.85 6.24
CA PHE A 37 -6.50 0.94 5.33
C PHE A 37 -6.85 -0.40 4.66
N GLY A 38 -6.15 -1.49 5.02
CA GLY A 38 -6.39 -2.83 4.49
C GLY A 38 -5.63 -3.15 3.20
N LEU A 39 -4.68 -2.32 2.76
CA LEU A 39 -3.77 -2.65 1.65
C LEU A 39 -2.67 -3.58 2.18
N ILE A 40 -2.74 -4.86 1.80
CA ILE A 40 -1.78 -5.88 2.23
C ILE A 40 -0.76 -6.12 1.12
N TYR A 41 0.52 -5.95 1.44
CA TYR A 41 1.63 -6.19 0.54
C TYR A 41 2.26 -7.55 0.85
N TYR A 42 2.68 -8.25 -0.20
CA TYR A 42 3.40 -9.50 -0.08
C TYR A 42 4.80 -9.31 -0.64
N TYR A 43 5.80 -9.65 0.16
CA TYR A 43 7.19 -9.69 -0.28
C TYR A 43 7.40 -10.87 -1.24
N ARG A 44 8.20 -10.65 -2.28
CA ARG A 44 8.62 -11.74 -3.16
C ARG A 44 9.68 -12.58 -2.47
N LYS A 45 9.85 -13.81 -2.97
CA LYS A 45 10.87 -14.71 -2.45
C LYS A 45 12.27 -14.07 -2.58
N GLY A 46 12.93 -13.87 -1.43
CA GLY A 46 14.27 -13.29 -1.35
C GLY A 46 14.32 -11.77 -1.21
N GLU A 47 13.17 -11.09 -1.18
CA GLU A 47 13.11 -9.67 -0.80
C GLU A 47 13.26 -9.54 0.73
N ALA A 48 14.01 -8.52 1.16
CA ALA A 48 14.08 -8.15 2.56
C ALA A 48 12.82 -7.41 2.96
N GLU A 49 12.29 -7.73 4.14
CA GLU A 49 11.17 -6.97 4.71
C GLU A 49 11.62 -5.58 5.11
N LEU A 50 10.79 -4.57 4.84
CA LEU A 50 11.01 -3.21 5.30
C LEU A 50 10.90 -3.15 6.83
N LYS A 51 11.80 -2.39 7.45
CA LYS A 51 11.86 -2.16 8.89
C LYS A 51 11.83 -0.66 9.19
N ASN A 52 11.43 -0.30 10.41
CA ASN A 52 11.49 1.08 10.89
C ASN A 52 12.88 1.71 10.70
N GLU A 53 13.93 0.91 10.83
CA GLU A 53 15.32 1.35 10.69
C GLU A 53 15.61 1.91 9.29
N ASP A 54 14.98 1.35 8.25
CA ASP A 54 15.17 1.74 6.85
C ASP A 54 14.66 3.17 6.56
N ASP A 55 13.73 3.67 7.38
CA ASP A 55 13.21 5.04 7.26
C ASP A 55 14.06 6.08 8.03
N ILE A 56 14.92 5.63 8.94
CA ILE A 56 15.73 6.49 9.84
C ILE A 56 17.15 6.69 9.28
N THR A 57 17.63 5.73 8.49
CA THR A 57 18.90 5.84 7.76
C THR A 57 18.73 6.64 6.47
N GLU A 58 18.81 7.98 6.58
CA GLU A 58 19.21 8.87 5.47
C GLU A 58 20.72 9.10 5.47
#